data_AF-A0A1E4N918-F1
#
_entry.id   AF-A0A1E4N918-F1
#
_cell.length_a   1.000
_cell.length_b   1.000
_cell.length_c   1.000
_cell.angle_alpha   90.00
_cell.angle_beta   90.00
_cell.angle_gamma   90.00
#
_symmetry.space_group_name_H-M   'P 1'
#
loop_
_entity.id
_entity.type
_entity.pdbx_description
1 polymer ?
#
loop_
_entity_poly.entity_id
_entity_poly.type
_entity_poly.pdbx_seq_one_letter_code
_entity_poly.pdbx_strand_id
1 'polypeptide(L)'
;MSLVCWKCGASLAGMPLPLSRRVTCPSCRVDLHVCKLCRHYDAHRASQCRELAADRVADKTRVNDCGWFVPRPEAYRGGGAVMAQPGRSALDALFSNASGTNPPADGEPDKPASPASLDDLFRK
;
A
#
# COMPACT_ATOMS: atom_id res chain seq x y z
N MET A 1 -24.85 -11.07 -3.01
CA MET A 1 -23.43 -10.84 -2.66
C MET A 1 -23.30 -9.52 -1.92
N SER A 2 -22.65 -9.50 -0.75
CA SER A 2 -22.37 -8.28 0.01
C SER A 2 -21.08 -7.62 -0.44
N LEU A 3 -21.03 -6.29 -0.49
CA LEU A 3 -19.81 -5.54 -0.74
C LEU A 3 -18.89 -5.61 0.49
N VAL A 4 -17.58 -5.59 0.25
CA VAL A 4 -16.56 -5.57 1.30
C VAL A 4 -15.53 -4.48 1.03
N CYS A 5 -14.91 -3.97 2.09
CA CYS A 5 -13.84 -2.98 1.97
C CYS A 5 -12.62 -3.58 1.27
N TRP A 6 -12.11 -2.89 0.24
CA TRP A 6 -10.94 -3.32 -0.52
C TRP A 6 -9.66 -3.44 0.33
N LYS A 7 -9.57 -2.70 1.45
CA LYS A 7 -8.38 -2.69 2.32
C LYS A 7 -8.47 -3.62 3.52
N CYS A 8 -9.58 -3.61 4.27
CA CYS A 8 -9.71 -4.38 5.51
C CYS A 8 -10.66 -5.57 5.43
N GLY A 9 -11.42 -5.72 4.34
CA GLY A 9 -12.38 -6.81 4.18
C GLY A 9 -13.67 -6.66 5.01
N ALA A 10 -13.83 -5.58 5.78
CA ALA A 10 -15.06 -5.33 6.53
C ALA A 10 -16.28 -5.27 5.61
N SER A 11 -17.40 -5.83 6.07
CA SER A 11 -18.67 -5.77 5.34
C SER A 11 -19.12 -4.32 5.14
N LEU A 12 -19.54 -4.00 3.93
CA LEU A 12 -20.18 -2.74 3.54
C LEU A 12 -21.68 -2.94 3.30
N ALA A 13 -22.25 -4.04 3.81
CA ALA A 13 -23.69 -4.28 3.76
C ALA A 13 -24.44 -3.12 4.42
N GLY A 14 -25.47 -2.61 3.74
CA GLY A 14 -26.28 -1.48 4.23
C GLY A 14 -25.82 -0.10 3.77
N MET A 15 -24.71 0.03 3.02
CA MET A 15 -24.39 1.31 2.38
C MET A 15 -25.33 1.60 1.20
N PRO A 16 -25.77 2.87 1.04
CA PRO A 16 -26.55 3.26 -0.12
C PRO A 16 -25.69 3.13 -1.39
N LEU A 17 -26.28 2.51 -2.41
CA LEU A 17 -25.73 2.45 -3.76
C LEU A 17 -26.48 3.45 -4.66
N PRO A 18 -25.79 4.19 -5.54
CA PRO A 18 -24.34 4.16 -5.78
C PRO A 18 -23.53 4.76 -4.63
N LEU A 19 -22.31 4.24 -4.42
CA LEU A 19 -21.40 4.76 -3.41
C LEU A 19 -21.06 6.22 -3.71
N SER A 20 -21.24 7.09 -2.71
CA SER A 20 -20.81 8.49 -2.80
C SER A 20 -19.30 8.60 -2.95
N ARG A 21 -18.81 9.62 -3.68
CA ARG A 21 -17.36 9.78 -3.92
C ARG A 21 -16.52 9.92 -2.64
N ARG A 22 -17.09 10.53 -1.61
CA ARG A 22 -16.44 10.75 -0.31
C ARG A 22 -16.77 9.70 0.74
N VAL A 23 -17.36 8.57 0.34
CA VAL A 23 -17.74 7.52 1.30
C VAL A 23 -16.50 6.78 1.79
N THR A 24 -16.40 6.67 3.11
CA THR A 24 -15.30 6.00 3.80
C THR A 24 -15.76 4.72 4.47
N CYS A 25 -14.87 3.73 4.56
CA CYS A 25 -15.12 2.51 5.31
C CYS A 25 -15.37 2.81 6.80
N PRO A 26 -16.42 2.25 7.43
CA PRO A 26 -16.68 2.47 8.86
C PRO A 26 -15.62 1.84 9.76
N SER A 27 -14.95 0.77 9.30
CA SER A 27 -13.94 0.05 10.08
C SER A 27 -12.54 0.65 10.00
N CYS A 28 -12.04 0.96 8.80
CA CYS A 28 -10.66 1.43 8.60
C CYS A 28 -10.55 2.84 8.00
N ARG A 29 -11.68 3.54 7.86
CA ARG A 29 -11.77 4.95 7.39
C ARG A 29 -11.18 5.27 6.03
N VAL A 30 -10.80 4.26 5.25
CA VAL A 30 -10.32 4.49 3.87
C VAL A 30 -11.44 4.83 2.92
N ASP A 31 -11.10 5.59 1.89
CA ASP A 31 -12.00 5.89 0.79
C ASP A 31 -12.42 4.61 0.06
N LEU A 32 -13.70 4.54 -0.27
CA LEU A 32 -14.30 3.41 -0.98
C LEU A 32 -14.49 3.68 -2.47
N HIS A 33 -14.67 4.94 -2.88
CA HIS A 33 -14.78 5.31 -4.30
C HIS A 33 -13.40 5.42 -4.97
N VAL A 34 -12.71 4.29 -5.03
CA VAL A 34 -11.32 4.17 -5.48
C VAL A 34 -11.17 3.05 -6.50
N CYS A 35 -10.13 3.10 -7.34
CA CYS A 35 -9.94 2.08 -8.38
C CYS A 35 -9.86 0.67 -7.77
N LYS A 36 -9.22 0.49 -6.61
CA LYS A 36 -9.11 -0.81 -5.92
C LYS A 36 -10.45 -1.49 -5.63
N LEU A 37 -11.54 -0.73 -5.44
CA LEU A 37 -12.89 -1.29 -5.23
C LEU A 37 -13.67 -1.47 -6.54
N CYS A 38 -13.20 -0.94 -7.66
CA CYS A 38 -13.91 -0.96 -8.93
C CYS A 38 -13.83 -2.34 -9.63
N ARG A 39 -14.93 -2.77 -10.29
CA ARG A 39 -14.99 -4.00 -11.09
C ARG A 39 -13.95 -4.01 -12.23
N HIS A 40 -13.69 -2.84 -12.81
CA HIS A 40 -12.80 -2.68 -13.96
C HIS A 40 -11.32 -2.66 -13.57
N TYR A 41 -10.97 -2.60 -12.28
CA TYR A 41 -9.58 -2.57 -11.87
C TYR A 41 -8.90 -3.92 -12.09
N ASP A 42 -7.77 -3.87 -12.77
CA ASP A 42 -6.94 -5.04 -13.08
C ASP A 42 -5.46 -4.68 -12.92
N ALA A 43 -4.81 -5.22 -11.90
CA ALA A 43 -3.41 -4.91 -11.61
C ALA A 43 -2.44 -5.39 -12.71
N HIS A 44 -2.86 -6.31 -13.58
CA HIS A 44 -2.01 -6.87 -14.63
C HIS A 44 -2.02 -6.06 -15.93
N ARG A 45 -2.87 -5.02 -16.04
CA ARG A 45 -2.91 -4.12 -17.20
C ARG A 45 -2.04 -2.90 -16.98
N ALA A 46 -1.47 -2.36 -18.07
CA ALA A 46 -0.63 -1.16 -18.03
C ALA A 46 -1.34 0.05 -17.40
N SER A 47 -2.58 0.34 -17.80
CA SER A 47 -3.40 1.41 -17.20
C SER A 47 -4.03 1.03 -15.85
N GLN A 48 -3.89 -0.25 -15.49
CA GLN A 48 -4.56 -0.94 -14.39
C GLN A 48 -6.10 -0.86 -14.44
N CYS A 49 -6.66 -0.70 -15.65
CA CYS A 49 -8.09 -0.62 -15.91
C CYS A 49 -8.47 -1.46 -17.13
N ARG A 50 -9.61 -2.17 -17.04
CA ARG A 50 -10.17 -2.94 -18.15
C ARG A 50 -10.91 -2.09 -19.16
N GLU A 51 -11.53 -1.01 -18.69
CA GLU A 51 -12.23 -0.04 -19.53
C GLU A 51 -11.23 0.93 -20.17
N LEU A 52 -11.25 1.03 -21.50
CA LEU A 52 -10.32 1.84 -22.29
C LEU A 52 -10.77 3.30 -22.37
N ALA A 53 -12.09 3.55 -22.32
CA ALA A 53 -12.67 4.88 -22.32
C ALA A 53 -12.68 5.53 -20.92
N ALA A 54 -12.23 4.82 -19.89
CA ALA A 54 -12.18 5.34 -18.52
C ALA A 54 -10.98 6.27 -18.32
N ASP A 55 -11.20 7.34 -17.57
CA ASP A 55 -10.15 8.27 -17.19
C ASP A 55 -8.99 7.58 -16.46
N ARG A 56 -7.77 7.97 -16.81
CA ARG A 56 -6.58 7.46 -16.13
C ARG A 56 -6.44 8.09 -14.76
N VAL A 57 -6.66 7.27 -13.73
CA VAL A 57 -6.37 7.65 -12.34
C VAL A 57 -4.92 7.30 -12.00
N ALA A 58 -4.14 8.27 -11.52
CA ALA A 58 -2.75 8.03 -11.10
C ALA A 58 -2.68 7.17 -9.83
N ASP A 59 -3.35 7.61 -8.76
CA ASP A 59 -3.39 6.90 -7.49
C ASP A 59 -4.65 6.02 -7.39
N LYS A 60 -4.44 4.69 -7.43
CA LYS A 60 -5.53 3.71 -7.42
C LYS A 60 -6.18 3.51 -6.05
N THR A 61 -5.60 4.11 -5.01
CA THR A 61 -6.04 4.00 -3.61
C THR A 61 -6.72 5.25 -3.08
N ARG A 62 -6.66 6.37 -3.81
CA ARG A 62 -7.37 7.62 -3.48
C ARG A 62 -8.69 7.75 -4.22
N VAL A 63 -9.55 8.63 -3.69
CA VAL A 63 -10.81 9.01 -4.33
C VAL A 63 -10.57 9.37 -5.79
N ASN A 64 -11.36 8.80 -6.68
CA ASN A 64 -11.41 9.21 -8.08
C ASN A 64 -12.81 9.72 -8.45
N ASP A 65 -12.88 10.45 -9.55
CA ASP A 65 -14.11 10.97 -10.14
C ASP A 65 -14.54 10.20 -11.39
N CYS A 66 -14.02 8.97 -11.56
CA CYS A 66 -14.25 8.16 -12.75
C CYS A 66 -15.73 7.79 -12.89
N GLY A 67 -16.35 8.19 -14.01
CA GLY A 67 -17.77 7.90 -14.29
C GLY A 67 -18.07 6.40 -14.52
N TRP A 68 -17.05 5.59 -14.78
CA TRP A 68 -17.14 4.14 -14.97
C TRP A 68 -17.03 3.35 -13.66
N PHE A 69 -17.00 4.01 -12.51
CA PHE A 69 -16.84 3.34 -11.23
C PHE A 69 -18.04 2.45 -10.91
N VAL A 70 -17.75 1.17 -10.65
CA VAL A 70 -18.74 0.24 -10.11
C VAL A 70 -18.08 -0.65 -9.05
N PRO A 71 -18.55 -0.64 -7.80
CA PRO A 71 -17.93 -1.44 -6.75
C PRO A 71 -18.10 -2.95 -7.00
N ARG A 72 -17.08 -3.75 -6.66
CA ARG A 72 -17.12 -5.22 -6.72
C ARG A 72 -16.99 -5.86 -5.33
N PRO A 73 -17.68 -6.98 -5.05
CA PRO A 73 -17.61 -7.66 -3.76
C PRO A 73 -16.27 -8.40 -3.53
N GLU A 74 -15.53 -8.75 -4.59
CA GLU A 74 -14.28 -9.51 -4.51
C GLU A 74 -13.03 -8.60 -4.50
N ALA A 75 -13.17 -7.36 -4.01
CA ALA A 75 -12.05 -6.40 -4.02
C ALA A 75 -10.97 -6.72 -2.98
N TYR A 76 -11.35 -7.32 -1.85
CA TYR A 76 -10.41 -7.69 -0.79
C TYR A 76 -9.74 -9.03 -1.09
N ARG A 77 -8.40 -9.05 -1.13
CA ARG A 77 -7.60 -10.27 -1.36
C ARG A 77 -6.83 -10.78 -0.12
N GLY A 78 -7.23 -10.39 1.09
CA GLY A 78 -6.73 -11.01 2.33
C GLY A 78 -5.28 -10.70 2.75
N GLY A 79 -4.54 -9.86 2.01
CA GLY A 79 -3.07 -9.83 2.10
C GLY A 79 -2.42 -8.96 3.19
N GLY A 80 -3.17 -8.16 3.95
CA GLY A 80 -2.56 -7.15 4.83
C GLY A 80 -2.25 -7.62 6.26
N ALA A 81 -3.21 -8.26 6.92
CA ALA A 81 -3.12 -8.57 8.34
C ALA A 81 -2.40 -9.90 8.63
N VAL A 82 -2.64 -10.93 7.81
CA VAL A 82 -2.10 -12.27 8.03
C VAL A 82 -0.60 -12.34 7.68
N MET A 83 -0.14 -11.59 6.67
CA MET A 83 1.27 -11.61 6.24
C MET A 83 2.17 -10.66 7.03
N ALA A 84 1.62 -9.64 7.69
CA ALA A 84 2.40 -8.67 8.45
C ALA A 84 2.79 -9.16 9.86
N GLN A 85 2.08 -10.16 10.41
CA GLN A 85 2.38 -10.73 11.72
C GLN A 85 3.69 -11.55 11.71
N PRO A 86 3.90 -12.51 10.78
CA PRO A 86 5.16 -13.26 10.72
C PRO A 86 6.37 -12.38 10.42
N GLY A 87 6.21 -11.39 9.53
CA GLY A 87 7.30 -10.49 9.15
C GLY A 87 7.77 -9.60 10.30
N ARG A 88 6.85 -9.07 11.13
CA ARG A 88 7.22 -8.26 12.30
C ARG A 88 7.95 -9.08 13.35
N SER A 89 7.44 -10.26 13.71
CA SER A 89 8.12 -11.15 14.65
C SER A 89 9.52 -11.59 14.18
N ALA A 90 9.69 -11.84 12.88
CA ALA A 90 10.99 -12.20 12.31
C ALA A 90 12.00 -11.04 12.35
N LEU A 91 11.54 -9.80 12.09
CA LEU A 91 12.40 -8.61 12.19
C LEU A 91 12.75 -8.32 13.65
N ASP A 92 11.80 -8.38 14.57
CA ASP A 92 12.04 -8.18 16.00
C ASP A 92 13.07 -9.19 16.53
N ALA A 93 13.06 -10.45 16.08
CA ALA A 93 14.08 -11.43 16.45
C ALA A 93 15.50 -11.06 15.97
N LEU A 94 15.62 -10.49 14.77
CA LEU A 94 16.91 -10.06 14.21
C LEU A 94 17.46 -8.83 14.94
N PHE A 95 16.61 -7.86 15.28
CA PHE A 95 17.04 -6.62 15.92
C PHE A 95 17.09 -6.69 17.46
N SER A 96 16.35 -7.60 18.09
CA SER A 96 16.48 -7.89 19.53
C SER A 96 17.78 -8.62 19.83
N ASN A 97 18.28 -9.44 18.89
CA ASN A 97 19.61 -10.06 18.99
C ASN A 97 20.77 -9.11 18.60
N ALA A 98 20.45 -7.93 18.04
CA ALA A 98 21.41 -6.87 17.76
C ALA A 98 21.48 -5.81 18.87
N SER A 99 20.51 -5.78 19.78
CA SER A 99 20.42 -4.81 20.89
C SER A 99 20.94 -5.44 22.18
N GLY A 100 22.20 -5.90 22.16
CA GLY A 100 22.73 -6.65 23.29
C GLY A 100 24.24 -6.87 23.27
N THR A 101 25.02 -6.01 22.64
CA THR A 101 26.44 -5.72 22.95
C THR A 101 26.93 -4.67 21.97
N ASN A 102 27.33 -3.49 22.45
CA ASN A 102 28.43 -2.81 21.80
C ASN A 102 29.65 -3.71 22.07
N PRO A 103 30.24 -4.40 21.09
CA PRO A 103 31.53 -5.04 21.31
C PRO A 103 32.57 -3.95 21.66
N PRO A 104 33.56 -4.24 22.51
CA PRO A 104 34.69 -3.32 22.68
C PRO A 104 35.33 -3.10 21.31
N ALA A 105 35.62 -1.84 21.02
CA ALA A 105 36.27 -1.41 19.80
C ALA A 105 37.68 -2.00 19.73
N ASP A 106 37.82 -3.14 19.07
CA ASP A 106 39.12 -3.68 18.66
C ASP A 106 39.02 -4.15 17.20
N GLY A 107 39.54 -3.31 16.29
CA GLY A 107 39.79 -3.65 14.89
C GLY A 107 38.94 -2.89 13.86
N GLU A 108 39.40 -1.71 13.45
CA GLU A 108 38.94 -0.99 12.26
C GLU A 108 39.16 -1.83 10.98
N PRO A 109 38.10 -2.21 10.22
CA PRO A 109 38.23 -2.36 8.79
C PRO A 109 38.09 -0.97 8.17
N ASP A 110 39.17 -0.54 7.50
CA ASP A 110 39.34 0.70 6.73
C ASP A 110 38.01 1.29 6.23
N LYS A 111 37.54 2.34 6.91
CA LYS A 111 36.36 3.10 6.49
C LYS A 111 36.74 3.83 5.20
N PRO A 112 36.12 3.55 4.03
CA PRO A 112 36.36 4.37 2.86
C PRO A 112 35.99 5.80 3.21
N ALA A 113 36.96 6.71 3.04
CA ALA A 113 36.84 8.09 3.47
C ALA A 113 35.54 8.70 2.96
N SER A 114 34.73 9.23 3.87
CA SER A 114 33.60 10.07 3.52
C SER A 114 34.12 11.26 2.71
N PRO A 115 33.52 11.58 1.55
CA PRO A 115 33.98 12.68 0.72
C PRO A 115 34.00 13.97 1.55
N ALA A 116 35.14 14.65 1.53
CA ALA A 116 35.38 15.83 2.36
C ALA A 116 34.53 17.03 1.92
N SER A 117 34.01 16.99 0.69
CA SER A 117 33.18 18.05 0.13
C SER A 117 32.15 17.52 -0.86
N LEU A 118 31.10 18.32 -1.08
CA LEU A 118 30.10 18.04 -2.12
C LEU A 118 30.71 18.07 -3.53
N ASP A 119 31.80 18.82 -3.75
CA ASP A 119 32.51 18.88 -5.02
C ASP A 119 33.16 17.55 -5.43
N ASP A 120 33.53 16.71 -4.46
CA ASP A 120 34.08 15.36 -4.73
C ASP A 120 33.03 14.41 -5.32
N LEU A 121 31.75 14.65 -5.05
CA LEU A 121 30.64 13.80 -5.51
C LEU A 121 30.14 14.17 -6.91
N PHE A 122 30.41 15.37 -7.40
CA PHE A 122 29.82 15.91 -8.64
C PHE A 122 30.85 16.39 -9.67
N ARG A 123 32.05 15.78 -9.71
CA ARG A 123 33.02 16.07 -10.78
C ARG A 123 32.51 15.56 -12.14
N LYS A 124 32.67 16.42 -13.14
CA LYS A 124 32.24 16.25 -14.54
C LYS A 124 33.31 15.55 -15.37
#